data_AF-E1GVX6-F1
#
_entry.id   AF-E1GVX6-F1
#
_cell.length_a   1.000
_cell.length_b   1.000
_cell.length_c   1.000
_cell.angle_alpha   90.00
_cell.angle_beta   90.00
_cell.angle_gamma   90.00
#
_symmetry.space_group_name_H-M   'P 1'
#
loop_
_entity.id
_entity.type
_entity.pdbx_description
1 polymer ?
#
loop_
_entity_poly.entity_id
_entity_poly.type
_entity_poly.pdbx_seq_one_letter_code
_entity_poly.pdbx_strand_id
1 'polypeptide(L)'
;MYNLEDKSFKTLLGIMPEEVAILSINKFYEHCIENNIKEFLFVFHGGEPLMQKKEFFIKFVNYAHEVFDSNVIVYFAIQSNGTLLNADIAKLFADLKIQIGVIILMRLKN
;
A
#
# COMPACT_ATOMS: atom_id res chain seq x y z
N MET A 1 8.06 20.81 -19.79
CA MET A 1 7.45 20.02 -20.89
C MET A 1 6.69 18.85 -20.26
N TYR A 2 5.40 19.03 -19.96
CA TYR A 2 4.49 17.98 -19.46
C TYR A 2 3.29 17.89 -20.42
N ASN A 3 3.57 17.68 -21.69
CA ASN A 3 2.57 17.42 -22.73
C ASN A 3 3.15 16.35 -23.66
N LEU A 4 3.32 15.14 -23.15
CA LEU A 4 3.44 13.96 -23.99
C LEU A 4 2.03 13.47 -24.25
N GLU A 5 1.70 13.22 -25.51
CA GLU A 5 0.37 12.86 -26.05
C GLU A 5 -0.20 11.53 -25.53
N ASP A 6 0.46 10.91 -24.55
CA ASP A 6 -0.01 9.70 -23.91
C ASP A 6 -1.19 10.03 -22.99
N LYS A 7 -2.40 9.79 -23.51
CA LYS A 7 -3.67 9.95 -22.78
C LYS A 7 -4.14 8.63 -22.15
N SER A 8 -3.33 7.57 -22.15
CA SER A 8 -3.69 6.27 -21.57
C SER A 8 -4.02 6.36 -20.08
N PHE A 9 -3.41 7.31 -19.36
CA PHE A 9 -3.74 7.61 -17.96
C PHE A 9 -5.20 8.03 -17.75
N LYS A 10 -5.89 8.54 -18.78
CA LYS A 10 -7.32 8.92 -18.69
C LYS A 10 -8.26 7.72 -18.74
N THR A 11 -7.80 6.60 -19.31
CA THR A 11 -8.57 5.36 -19.42
C THR A 11 -8.21 4.32 -18.36
N LEU A 12 -7.06 4.48 -17.71
CA LEU A 12 -6.67 3.68 -16.56
C LEU A 12 -7.43 4.16 -15.32
N LEU A 13 -8.12 3.23 -14.63
CA LEU A 13 -8.95 3.47 -13.45
C LEU A 13 -8.19 4.05 -12.23
N GLY A 14 -6.90 4.37 -12.35
CA GLY A 14 -6.06 4.82 -11.23
C GLY A 14 -5.87 3.78 -10.13
N ILE A 15 -6.36 2.55 -10.33
CA ILE A 15 -6.29 1.43 -9.41
C ILE A 15 -5.33 0.39 -9.99
N MET A 16 -4.30 0.05 -9.22
CA MET A 16 -3.40 -1.04 -9.55
C MET A 16 -4.17 -2.38 -9.55
N PRO A 17 -4.09 -3.21 -10.60
CA PRO A 17 -4.66 -4.55 -10.57
C PRO A 17 -4.09 -5.38 -9.42
N GLU A 18 -4.94 -6.14 -8.73
CA GLU A 18 -4.56 -6.97 -7.58
C GLU A 18 -3.39 -7.92 -7.92
N GLU A 19 -3.47 -8.57 -9.09
CA GLU A 19 -2.44 -9.49 -9.59
C GLU A 19 -1.07 -8.83 -9.69
N VAL A 20 -1.00 -7.58 -10.17
CA VAL A 20 0.25 -6.84 -10.30
C VAL A 20 0.84 -6.52 -8.93
N ALA A 21 0.01 -6.08 -7.99
CA ALA A 21 0.45 -5.79 -6.63
C ALA A 21 1.02 -7.03 -5.94
N ILE A 22 0.32 -8.17 -6.09
CA ILE A 22 0.72 -9.46 -5.52
C ILE A 22 2.02 -9.96 -6.16
N LEU A 23 2.13 -9.95 -7.50
CA LEU A 23 3.33 -10.40 -8.20
C LEU A 23 4.58 -9.57 -7.83
N SER A 24 4.40 -8.28 -7.51
CA SER A 24 5.49 -7.40 -7.11
C SER A 24 6.15 -7.83 -5.80
N ILE A 25 5.43 -8.53 -4.91
CA ILE A 25 5.93 -9.01 -3.61
C ILE A 25 7.14 -9.93 -3.78
N ASN A 26 7.09 -10.87 -4.73
CA ASN A 26 8.21 -11.76 -5.02
C ASN A 26 9.45 -10.97 -5.42
N LYS A 27 9.27 -9.93 -6.24
CA LYS A 27 10.39 -9.12 -6.72
C LYS A 27 11.03 -8.31 -5.60
N PHE A 28 10.24 -7.83 -4.65
CA PHE A 28 10.76 -7.13 -3.48
C PHE A 28 11.52 -8.06 -2.56
N TYR A 29 11.04 -9.29 -2.37
CA TYR A 29 11.73 -10.29 -1.57
C TYR A 29 13.09 -10.69 -2.17
N GLU A 30 13.13 -10.97 -3.49
CA GLU A 30 14.39 -11.20 -4.22
C GLU A 30 15.39 -10.08 -3.97
N HIS A 31 14.94 -8.83 -4.11
CA HIS A 31 15.76 -7.65 -3.86
C HIS A 31 16.27 -7.57 -2.41
N CYS A 32 15.45 -7.95 -1.43
CA CYS A 32 15.86 -7.98 -0.04
C CYS A 32 16.98 -8.99 0.22
N ILE A 33 16.86 -10.19 -0.35
CA ILE A 33 17.88 -11.24 -0.22
C ILE A 33 19.19 -10.83 -0.89
N GLU A 34 19.13 -10.34 -2.12
CA GLU A 34 20.31 -9.88 -2.87
C GLU A 34 21.07 -8.76 -2.16
N ASN A 35 20.37 -7.90 -1.42
CA ASN A 35 20.94 -6.72 -0.77
C ASN A 35 21.06 -6.86 0.75
N ASN A 36 20.85 -8.05 1.30
CA ASN A 36 20.90 -8.32 2.74
C ASN A 36 19.99 -7.40 3.59
N ILE A 37 18.86 -6.98 3.03
CA ILE A 37 17.87 -6.15 3.74
C ILE A 37 17.17 -7.04 4.77
N LYS A 38 17.14 -6.59 6.03
CA LYS A 38 16.53 -7.34 7.15
C LYS A 38 15.13 -6.89 7.52
N GLU A 39 14.74 -5.70 7.07
CA GLU A 39 13.45 -5.10 7.37
C GLU A 39 12.90 -4.45 6.11
N PHE A 40 11.63 -4.73 5.81
CA PHE A 40 10.96 -4.19 4.64
C PHE A 40 9.61 -3.61 5.03
N LEU A 41 9.35 -2.36 4.64
CA LEU A 41 8.10 -1.66 4.91
C LEU A 41 7.33 -1.46 3.61
N PHE A 42 6.17 -2.09 3.50
CA PHE A 42 5.18 -1.77 2.48
C PHE A 42 4.37 -0.56 2.90
N VAL A 43 4.30 0.46 2.05
CA VAL A 43 3.43 1.61 2.30
C VAL A 43 2.40 1.78 1.18
N PHE A 44 1.13 1.57 1.53
CA PHE A 44 0.01 1.80 0.63
C PHE A 44 -0.25 3.31 0.50
N HIS A 45 0.05 3.84 -0.68
CA HIS A 45 -0.15 5.24 -1.06
C HIS A 45 -1.03 5.35 -2.31
N GLY A 46 -1.10 6.54 -2.90
CA GLY A 46 -1.84 6.83 -4.14
C GLY A 46 -2.61 8.14 -3.99
N GLY A 47 -3.78 8.21 -4.63
CA GLY A 47 -4.75 9.28 -4.36
C GLY A 47 -5.41 9.09 -2.99
N GLU A 48 -6.31 8.12 -2.88
CA GLU A 48 -6.86 7.66 -1.60
C GLU A 48 -6.87 6.11 -1.58
N PRO A 49 -5.95 5.47 -0.85
CA PRO A 49 -5.81 4.01 -0.89
C PRO A 49 -7.00 3.27 -0.28
N LEU A 50 -7.80 3.91 0.60
CA LEU A 50 -9.04 3.31 1.14
C LEU A 50 -10.14 3.13 0.09
N MET A 51 -9.97 3.64 -1.14
CA MET A 51 -10.86 3.34 -2.27
C MET A 51 -10.71 1.89 -2.77
N GLN A 52 -9.63 1.22 -2.40
CA GLN A 52 -9.44 -0.20 -2.69
C GLN A 52 -10.32 -1.07 -1.77
N LYS A 53 -10.73 -2.22 -2.27
CA LYS A 53 -11.54 -3.20 -1.51
C LYS A 53 -10.77 -3.74 -0.31
N LYS A 54 -11.47 -4.03 0.79
CA LYS A 54 -10.87 -4.57 2.03
C LYS A 54 -10.11 -5.88 1.78
N GLU A 55 -10.65 -6.71 0.89
CA GLU A 55 -10.11 -8.03 0.53
C GLU A 55 -8.71 -7.93 -0.08
N PHE A 56 -8.39 -6.82 -0.75
CA PHE A 56 -7.06 -6.56 -1.29
C PHE A 56 -6.01 -6.54 -0.17
N PHE A 57 -6.26 -5.79 0.91
CA PHE A 57 -5.30 -5.66 2.00
C PHE A 57 -5.06 -7.00 2.71
N ILE A 58 -6.13 -7.79 2.89
CA ILE A 58 -6.04 -9.12 3.48
C ILE A 58 -5.15 -10.02 2.62
N LYS A 59 -5.45 -10.11 1.32
CA LYS A 59 -4.67 -10.95 0.39
C LYS A 59 -3.22 -10.50 0.30
N PHE A 60 -2.99 -9.19 0.20
CA PHE A 60 -1.65 -8.62 0.08
C PHE A 60 -0.80 -8.94 1.31
N VAL A 61 -1.32 -8.67 2.51
CA VAL A 61 -0.59 -8.91 3.78
C VAL A 61 -0.32 -10.40 3.97
N ASN A 62 -1.31 -11.26 3.72
CA ASN A 62 -1.14 -12.70 3.83
C ASN A 62 -0.07 -13.20 2.86
N TYR A 63 -0.14 -12.80 1.59
CA TYR A 63 0.83 -13.23 0.58
C TYR A 63 2.24 -12.69 0.87
N ALA A 64 2.35 -11.45 1.35
CA ALA A 64 3.64 -10.90 1.77
C ALA A 64 4.26 -11.71 2.93
N HIS A 65 3.46 -12.15 3.90
CA HIS A 65 3.92 -13.04 4.96
C HIS A 65 4.25 -14.46 4.51
N GLU A 66 3.60 -14.96 3.45
CA GLU A 66 3.94 -16.26 2.85
C GLU A 66 5.27 -16.21 2.09
N VAL A 67 5.54 -15.11 1.40
CA VAL A 67 6.75 -14.94 0.56
C VAL A 67 7.97 -14.56 1.40
N PHE A 68 7.82 -13.63 2.33
CA PHE A 68 8.93 -13.17 3.15
C PHE A 68 9.17 -14.17 4.29
N ASP A 69 10.34 -14.80 4.28
CA ASP A 69 10.74 -15.75 5.30
C ASP A 69 11.31 -15.07 6.58
N SER A 70 11.81 -15.87 7.52
CA SER A 70 12.38 -15.37 8.78
C SER A 70 13.62 -14.47 8.62
N ASN A 71 14.20 -14.33 7.41
CA ASN A 71 15.36 -13.49 7.17
C ASN A 71 15.01 -12.01 7.02
N VAL A 72 13.75 -11.68 6.72
CA VAL A 72 13.29 -10.31 6.46
C VAL A 72 11.98 -10.04 7.21
N ILE A 73 12.02 -9.12 8.16
CA ILE A 73 10.84 -8.68 8.90
C ILE A 73 10.02 -7.74 8.02
N VAL A 74 8.73 -8.03 7.86
CA VAL A 74 7.82 -7.23 7.04
C VAL A 74 6.91 -6.38 7.90
N TYR A 75 6.79 -5.11 7.53
CA TYR A 75 5.88 -4.14 8.10
C TYR A 75 4.95 -3.58 7.03
N PHE A 76 3.80 -3.07 7.47
CA PHE A 76 2.81 -2.46 6.60
C PHE A 76 2.34 -1.13 7.15
N ALA A 77 2.21 -0.15 6.28
CA ALA A 77 1.61 1.13 6.59
C ALA A 77 0.70 1.59 5.45
N ILE A 78 -0.23 2.50 5.76
CA ILE A 78 -1.13 3.15 4.81
C ILE A 78 -1.21 4.63 5.09
N GLN A 79 -1.24 5.44 4.03
CA GLN A 79 -1.43 6.88 4.14
C GLN A 79 -2.78 7.29 3.55
N SER A 80 -3.65 7.88 4.37
CA SER A 80 -5.01 8.23 3.98
C SER A 80 -5.36 9.67 4.38
N ASN A 81 -6.29 10.29 3.66
CA ASN A 81 -6.93 11.54 4.09
C ASN A 81 -7.95 11.32 5.22
N GLY A 82 -8.24 10.06 5.57
CA GLY A 82 -9.10 9.67 6.68
C GLY A 82 -10.60 9.76 6.42
N THR A 83 -11.05 10.25 5.26
CA THR A 83 -12.48 10.48 4.97
C THR A 83 -13.29 9.18 4.86
N LEU A 84 -12.64 8.08 4.49
CA LEU A 84 -13.24 6.74 4.38
C LEU A 84 -12.94 5.84 5.59
N LEU A 85 -12.21 6.34 6.59
CA LEU A 85 -11.86 5.56 7.78
C LEU A 85 -13.11 5.37 8.66
N ASN A 86 -13.36 4.13 9.07
CA ASN A 86 -14.42 3.76 10.00
C ASN A 86 -13.94 2.66 10.95
N ALA A 87 -14.77 2.29 11.93
CA ALA A 87 -14.43 1.29 12.93
C ALA A 87 -14.06 -0.07 12.32
N ASP A 88 -14.74 -0.50 11.25
CA ASP A 88 -14.46 -1.77 10.59
C ASP A 88 -13.09 -1.77 9.90
N ILE A 89 -12.76 -0.67 9.21
CA ILE A 89 -11.44 -0.50 8.58
C ILE A 89 -10.34 -0.43 9.64
N ALA A 90 -10.57 0.34 10.72
CA ALA A 90 -9.63 0.46 11.81
C ALA A 90 -9.37 -0.90 12.48
N LYS A 91 -10.43 -1.69 12.71
CA LYS A 91 -10.31 -3.05 13.24
C LYS A 91 -9.54 -3.96 12.28
N LEU A 92 -9.89 -3.94 10.99
CA LEU A 92 -9.20 -4.72 9.97
C LEU A 92 -7.70 -4.42 9.95
N PHE A 93 -7.33 -3.13 9.99
CA PHE A 93 -5.92 -2.73 9.94
C PHE A 93 -5.18 -3.05 11.23
N ALA A 94 -5.84 -3.00 12.40
CA ALA A 94 -5.28 -3.50 13.64
C ALA A 94 -4.99 -5.02 13.57
N ASP A 95 -5.95 -5.80 13.05
CA ASP A 95 -5.79 -7.25 12.89
C ASP A 95 -4.65 -7.60 11.92
N LEU A 96 -4.52 -6.84 10.82
CA LEU A 96 -3.45 -6.98 9.83
C LEU A 96 -2.13 -6.29 10.23
N LYS A 97 -2.07 -5.64 11.40
CA LYS A 97 -0.92 -4.82 11.86
C LYS A 97 -0.46 -3.75 10.85
N ILE A 98 -1.41 -3.16 10.13
CA ILE A 98 -1.16 -2.03 9.23
C ILE A 98 -1.20 -0.73 10.03
N GLN A 99 -0.10 0.01 10.02
CA GLN A 99 -0.02 1.34 10.63
C GLN A 99 -0.71 2.39 9.76
N ILE A 100 -1.50 3.28 10.36
CA ILE A 100 -2.26 4.30 9.62
C ILE A 100 -1.63 5.69 9.84
N GLY A 101 -1.19 6.33 8.77
CA GLY A 101 -0.86 7.75 8.73
C GLY A 101 -2.03 8.56 8.19
N VAL A 102 -2.63 9.42 9.02
CA VAL A 102 -3.70 10.33 8.60
C VAL A 102 -3.12 11.71 8.27
N ILE A 103 -3.36 12.20 7.05
CA ILE A 103 -2.94 13.54 6.64
C ILE A 103 -4.05 14.53 6.97
N ILE A 104 -3.72 15.54 7.79
CA ILE A 104 -4.61 16.67 8.11
C ILE A 104 -3.99 17.95 7.56
N LEU A 105 -4.57 18.50 6.49
CA LEU A 105 -4.18 19.81 5.95
C LEU A 105 -4.86 20.92 6.75
N MET A 106 -4.12 21.57 7.64
CA MET A 106 -4.59 22.78 8.33
C MET A 106 -4.20 24.01 7.51
N ARG A 107 -5.20 24.75 7.01
CA ARG A 107 -4.98 26.07 6.41
C ARG A 107 -4.86 27.09 7.54
N LEU A 108 -3.65 27.57 7.81
CA LEU A 108 -3.43 28.72 8.69
C LEU A 108 -4.11 29.93 8.03
N LYS A 109 -5.09 30.52 8.73
CA LYS A 109 -5.67 31.80 8.36
C LYS A 109 -4.65 32.88 8.74
N ASN A 110 -4.05 33.52 7.74
CA ASN A 110 -3.37 34.80 7.89
C ASN A 110 -4.41 35.92 7.87
#